data_AF-A0A3D2JB98-F1
#
_entry.id   AF-A0A3D2JB98-F1
#
_cell.length_a   1.000
_cell.length_b   1.000
_cell.length_c   1.000
_cell.angle_alpha   90.00
_cell.angle_beta   90.00
_cell.angle_gamma   90.00
#
_symmetry.space_group_name_H-M   'P 1'
#
loop_
_entity.id
_entity.type
_entity.pdbx_description
1 polymer ?
#
loop_
_entity_poly.entity_id
_entity_poly.type
_entity_poly.pdbx_seq_one_letter_code
_entity_poly.pdbx_strand_id
1 'polypeptide(L)' 'GFAIDPNSRRVVVMSALDNLMKGAAGNALQALNCMYGWDETLGLTFPGLHPV' A
#
# COMPACT_ATOMS: atom_id res chain seq x y z
N GLY A 1 1.13 -5.56 -9.56
CA GLY A 1 1.57 -5.96 -10.92
C GLY A 1 0.36 -6.14 -11.81
N PHE A 2 0.56 -6.34 -13.11
CA PHE A 2 -0.54 -6.64 -14.04
C PHE A 2 -0.09 -7.65 -15.10
N ALA A 3 -1.06 -8.35 -15.68
CA ALA A 3 -0.88 -9.25 -16.81
C ALA A 3 -1.98 -8.99 -17.85
N ILE A 4 -1.61 -9.05 -19.13
CA ILE A 4 -2.57 -8.98 -20.24
C ILE A 4 -2.97 -10.42 -20.58
N ASP A 5 -4.27 -10.69 -20.65
CA ASP A 5 -4.77 -11.99 -21.12
C ASP A 5 -4.58 -12.07 -22.65
N PRO A 6 -3.79 -13.02 -23.17
CA PRO A 6 -3.55 -13.11 -24.60
C PRO A 6 -4.78 -13.58 -25.40
N ASN A 7 -5.76 -14.20 -24.73
CA ASN A 7 -6.92 -14.80 -25.40
C ASN A 7 -8.17 -13.91 -25.33
N SER A 8 -8.11 -12.77 -24.65
CA SER A 8 -9.24 -11.84 -24.52
C SER A 8 -8.77 -10.39 -24.45
N ARG A 9 -9.70 -9.43 -24.52
CA ARG A 9 -9.37 -7.99 -24.34
C ARG A 9 -9.37 -7.60 -22.85
N ARG A 10 -8.77 -8.43 -21.98
CA ARG A 10 -8.75 -8.24 -20.53
C ARG A 10 -7.34 -7.98 -20.00
N VAL A 11 -7.25 -7.09 -19.01
CA VAL A 11 -6.06 -6.93 -18.16
C VAL A 11 -6.41 -7.39 -16.75
N VAL A 12 -5.54 -8.20 -16.14
CA VAL A 12 -5.63 -8.62 -14.75
C VAL A 12 -4.63 -7.81 -13.94
N VAL A 13 -5.11 -7.07 -12.94
CA VAL A 13 -4.29 -6.27 -12.03
C VAL A 13 -4.33 -6.93 -10.65
N MET A 14 -3.17 -7.06 -10.01
CA MET A 14 -3.03 -7.59 -8.65
C MET A 14 -2.26 -6.61 -7.77
N SER A 15 -2.76 -6.44 -6.55
CA SER A 15 -2.15 -5.67 -5.46
C SER A 15 -2.28 -6.44 -4.15
N ALA A 16 -1.27 -6.32 -3.30
CA ALA A 16 -1.30 -6.84 -1.94
C ALA A 16 -0.93 -5.71 -0.97
N LEU A 17 -1.59 -5.68 0.18
CA LEU A 17 -1.32 -4.76 1.28
C LEU A 17 -1.66 -5.43 2.61
N ASP A 18 -1.12 -4.89 3.70
CA ASP A 18 -1.62 -5.16 5.04
C ASP A 18 -2.90 -4.34 5.26
N ASN A 19 -4.00 -5.02 5.57
CA ASN A 19 -5.34 -4.44 5.67
C ASN A 19 -5.51 -3.51 6.87
N LEU A 20 -4.70 -3.64 7.92
CA LEU A 20 -4.74 -2.78 9.11
C LEU A 20 -3.71 -1.65 9.04
N MET A 21 -2.58 -1.85 8.37
CA MET A 21 -1.61 -0.78 8.10
C MET A 21 -2.07 0.07 6.92
N LYS A 22 -1.64 -0.25 5.70
CA LYS A 22 -1.97 0.56 4.52
C LYS A 22 -3.46 0.51 4.18
N GLY A 23 -4.18 -0.54 4.60
CA GLY A 23 -5.64 -0.61 4.46
C GLY A 23 -6.43 0.22 5.48
N ALA A 24 -5.81 0.66 6.58
CA ALA A 24 -6.49 1.44 7.63
C ALA A 24 -5.56 2.45 8.33
N ALA A 25 -5.01 2.10 9.49
CA ALA A 25 -4.35 3.02 10.42
C ALA A 25 -3.09 3.68 9.82
N GLY A 26 -2.29 2.92 9.07
CA GLY A 26 -1.11 3.45 8.38
C GLY A 26 -1.48 4.50 7.33
N ASN A 27 -2.58 4.30 6.59
CA ASN A 27 -3.05 5.30 5.63
C ASN A 27 -3.65 6.54 6.31
N ALA A 28 -4.34 6.36 7.46
CA ALA A 28 -4.83 7.47 8.26
C ALA A 28 -3.67 8.35 8.78
N LEU A 29 -2.60 7.73 9.27
CA LEU A 29 -1.40 8.45 9.72
C LEU A 29 -0.68 9.13 8.55
N GLN A 30 -0.57 8.47 7.39
CA GLN A 30 0.04 9.07 6.21
C GLN A 30 -0.73 10.33 5.76
N ALA A 31 -2.06 10.27 5.74
CA ALA A 31 -2.90 11.42 5.43
C ALA A 31 -2.77 12.55 6.48
N LEU A 32 -2.66 12.19 7.77
CA LEU A 32 -2.41 13.13 8.86
C LEU A 32 -1.06 13.85 8.66
N ASN A 33 0.00 13.11 8.36
CA ASN A 33 1.33 13.67 8.10
C ASN A 33 1.25 14.70 6.97
N CYS A 34 0.61 14.35 5.85
CA CYS A 34 0.40 15.28 4.73
C CYS A 34 -0.41 16.53 5.14
N MET A 35 -1.48 16.35 5.93
CA MET A 35 -2.34 17.46 6.38
C MET A 35 -1.59 18.48 7.24
N TYR A 36 -0.64 18.02 8.06
CA TYR A 36 0.17 18.89 8.92
C TYR A 36 1.51 19.30 8.31
N GLY A 37 1.80 18.90 7.07
CA GLY A 37 3.06 19.20 6.39
C GLY A 37 4.28 18.50 7.01
N TRP A 38 4.06 17.38 7.70
CA TRP A 38 5.13 16.52 8.19
C TRP A 38 5.66 15.62 7.09
N ASP A 39 6.80 14.96 7.34
CA ASP A 39 7.29 13.90 6.46
C ASP A 39 6.22 12.82 6.32
N GLU A 40 5.82 12.51 5.09
CA GLU A 40 4.74 11.56 4.80
C GLU A 40 5.00 10.18 5.42
N THR A 41 6.27 9.78 5.52
CA THR A 41 6.72 8.49 6.05
C THR A 41 6.97 8.50 7.56
N LEU A 42 6.75 9.64 8.24
CA LEU A 42 6.91 9.77 9.68
C LEU A 42 6.06 8.71 10.42
N GLY A 43 6.72 7.81 11.14
CA GLY A 43 6.07 6.71 11.86
C GLY A 43 5.68 5.50 10.99
N LEU A 44 6.03 5.47 9.70
CA LEU A 44 5.62 4.45 8.71
C LEU A 44 6.82 3.73 8.06
N THR A 45 7.98 3.66 8.73
CA THR A 45 9.22 3.11 8.16
C THR A 45 9.39 1.60 8.34
N PHE A 46 8.37 0.91 8.84
CA PHE A 46 8.43 -0.54 9.09
C PHE A 46 8.38 -1.32 7.75
N PRO A 47 9.39 -2.15 7.43
CA PRO A 47 9.49 -2.80 6.12
C PRO A 47 8.58 -4.04 5.94
N GLY A 48 7.89 -4.48 6.99
CA GLY A 48 7.06 -5.69 6.99
C GLY A 48 7.72 -6.87 7.72
N LEU A 49 6.93 -7.92 7.94
CA LEU A 49 7.36 -9.17 8.57
C LEU A 49 7.45 -10.28 7.52
N HIS A 50 8.54 -11.04 7.55
CA HIS A 50 8.65 -12.33 6.86
C HIS A 50 8.98 -13.39 7.92
N PRO A 51 8.35 -14.58 7.89
CA PRO A 51 8.71 -15.66 8.80
C PRO A 51 10.20 -16.01 8.70
N VAL A 52 10.82 -16.34 9.84
CA VAL A 52 12.19 -16.87 9.91
C VAL A 52 12.21 -18.38 9.73
#